data_AF-A0ABD5PZS7-F1
#
_entry.id   AF-A0ABD5PZS7-F1
#
_cell.length_a   1.000
_cell.length_b   1.000
_cell.length_c   1.000
_cell.angle_alpha   90.00
_cell.angle_beta   90.00
_cell.angle_gamma   90.00
#
_symmetry.space_group_name_H-M   'P 1'
#
loop_
_entity.id
_entity.type
_entity.pdbx_description
1 polymer ?
#
loop_
_entity_poly.entity_id
_entity_poly.type
_entity_poly.pdbx_seq_one_letter_code
_entity_poly.pdbx_strand_id
1 'polypeptide(L)'
;MRIHHSHQHDAPLPNRTCNGCGTEFYDAKSRLKYCGDCNPNTGENNGNWKGAKDVGACQLCESEFTYYPSEKKGTYCPECVESADGLLPQNSTTKNRVSVSCLYCETTLEVYPSRAETRKRGVFCDSDCYGAWLSENIVGENHHQWEGGDFDYGQKWWRVRREALERDDYTCQHCGISKDEIGRNPDVHHVERVRDFERTEKAHTLENVITLCRSCHRNVEAGNVRNLRP
;
A
#
# COMPACT_ATOMS: atom_id res chain seq x y z
N MET A 1 16.98 25.62 -43.95
CA MET A 1 16.26 24.35 -44.17
C MET A 1 17.02 23.25 -43.45
N ARG A 2 16.46 22.62 -42.41
CA ARG A 2 16.99 21.36 -41.88
C ARG A 2 16.25 20.24 -42.61
N ILE A 3 16.94 19.61 -43.55
CA ILE A 3 16.41 18.46 -44.27
C ILE A 3 16.48 17.29 -43.28
N HIS A 4 15.35 16.94 -42.68
CA HIS A 4 15.23 15.69 -41.92
C HIS A 4 15.25 14.54 -42.93
N HIS A 5 16.44 14.10 -43.32
CA HIS A 5 16.59 12.75 -43.86
C HIS A 5 16.17 11.82 -42.73
N SER A 6 15.02 11.17 -42.85
CA SER A 6 14.52 10.18 -41.89
C SER A 6 14.72 8.74 -42.36
N HIS A 7 15.14 8.56 -43.61
CA HIS A 7 15.33 7.26 -44.24
C HIS A 7 16.55 7.25 -45.15
N GLN A 8 17.33 6.17 -45.04
CA GLN A 8 18.31 5.75 -46.04
C GLN A 8 18.08 4.25 -46.23
N HIS A 9 17.80 3.80 -47.46
CA HIS A 9 17.59 2.39 -47.81
C HIS A 9 16.47 1.67 -47.02
N ASP A 10 15.26 2.24 -46.98
CA ASP A 10 14.04 1.64 -46.37
C ASP A 10 14.10 1.29 -44.87
N ALA A 11 15.21 1.60 -44.19
CA ALA A 11 15.33 1.50 -42.74
C ALA A 11 15.24 2.89 -42.09
N PRO A 12 14.54 3.04 -40.94
CA PRO A 12 14.53 4.28 -40.20
C PRO A 12 15.91 4.57 -39.62
N LEU A 13 16.37 5.82 -39.73
CA LEU A 13 17.65 6.23 -39.16
C LEU A 13 17.61 6.17 -37.63
N PRO A 14 18.71 5.75 -36.97
CA PRO A 14 18.75 5.73 -35.52
C PRO A 14 18.55 7.14 -34.95
N ASN A 15 17.78 7.22 -33.86
CA ASN A 15 17.46 8.49 -33.19
C ASN A 15 17.82 8.47 -31.70
N ARG A 16 18.42 7.38 -31.22
CA ARG A 16 18.82 7.17 -29.83
C ARG A 16 20.17 6.42 -29.77
N THR A 17 20.90 6.64 -28.68
CA THR A 17 22.11 5.90 -28.33
C THR A 17 21.86 5.12 -27.04
N CYS A 18 22.22 3.84 -27.01
CA CYS A 18 22.01 2.97 -25.85
C CYS A 18 22.95 3.33 -24.71
N ASN A 19 22.41 3.54 -23.50
CA ASN A 19 23.21 3.83 -22.30
C ASN A 19 24.06 2.63 -21.82
N GLY A 20 23.73 1.40 -22.22
CA GLY A 20 24.44 0.19 -21.80
C GLY A 20 25.65 -0.14 -22.67
N CYS A 21 25.46 -0.14 -24.00
CA CYS A 21 26.48 -0.58 -24.96
C CYS A 21 26.92 0.50 -25.96
N GLY A 22 26.34 1.70 -25.92
CA GLY A 22 26.69 2.81 -26.80
C GLY A 22 26.22 2.67 -28.25
N THR A 23 25.50 1.60 -28.62
CA THR A 23 24.99 1.40 -29.97
C THR A 23 23.86 2.36 -30.30
N GLU A 24 23.83 2.82 -31.55
CA GLU A 24 22.74 3.64 -32.08
C GLU A 24 21.57 2.76 -32.50
N PHE A 25 20.35 3.13 -32.08
CA PHE A 25 19.14 2.39 -32.41
C PHE A 25 17.97 3.32 -32.69
N TYR A 26 16.98 2.80 -33.40
CA TYR A 26 15.75 3.52 -33.69
C TYR A 26 14.65 3.19 -32.67
N ASP A 27 14.03 4.22 -32.11
CA ASP A 27 12.82 4.12 -31.29
C ASP A 27 11.76 5.08 -31.81
N ALA A 28 10.66 4.52 -32.33
CA ALA A 28 9.54 5.28 -32.88
C ALA A 28 8.95 6.29 -31.88
N LYS A 29 9.01 6.02 -30.57
CA LYS A 29 8.48 6.93 -29.54
C LYS A 29 9.56 7.83 -28.92
N SER A 30 10.84 7.60 -29.24
CA SER A 30 11.99 8.35 -28.70
C SER A 30 12.06 8.42 -27.17
N ARG A 31 11.58 7.39 -26.46
CA ARG A 31 11.52 7.28 -24.98
C ARG A 31 12.53 6.30 -24.42
N LEU A 32 13.02 5.35 -25.22
CA LEU A 32 13.93 4.31 -24.74
C LEU A 32 15.33 4.87 -24.46
N LYS A 33 15.91 4.39 -23.35
CA LYS A 33 17.30 4.70 -22.92
C LYS A 33 18.27 3.55 -23.19
N TYR A 34 17.75 2.35 -23.41
CA TYR A 34 18.50 1.12 -23.65
C TYR A 34 17.96 0.47 -24.92
N CYS A 35 18.82 -0.21 -25.68
CA CYS A 35 18.38 -1.11 -26.74
C CYS A 35 17.68 -2.35 -26.15
N GLY A 36 17.11 -3.20 -27.01
CA GLY A 36 16.40 -4.42 -26.58
C GLY A 36 17.25 -5.33 -25.69
N ASP A 37 18.52 -5.52 -26.05
CA ASP A 37 19.42 -6.46 -25.38
C ASP A 37 19.98 -5.92 -24.05
N CYS A 38 20.08 -4.59 -23.91
CA CYS A 38 20.60 -3.94 -22.70
C CYS A 38 19.49 -3.46 -21.75
N ASN A 39 18.23 -3.81 -22.00
CA ASN A 39 17.12 -3.35 -21.17
C ASN A 39 17.21 -3.97 -19.76
N PRO A 40 17.42 -3.16 -18.69
CA PRO A 40 17.61 -3.66 -17.33
C PRO A 40 16.35 -4.26 -16.70
N ASN A 41 15.19 -4.15 -17.35
CA ASN A 41 13.93 -4.66 -16.82
C ASN A 41 13.49 -5.97 -17.49
N THR A 42 14.30 -6.55 -18.38
CA THR A 42 13.93 -7.74 -19.15
C THR A 42 15.05 -8.77 -19.21
N GLY A 43 14.68 -10.04 -19.32
CA GLY A 43 15.64 -11.14 -19.47
C GLY A 43 16.63 -11.19 -18.31
N GLU A 44 17.87 -11.55 -18.61
CA GLU A 44 18.96 -11.73 -17.63
C GLU A 44 19.35 -10.44 -16.90
N ASN A 45 19.04 -9.29 -17.47
CA ASN A 45 19.35 -8.00 -16.87
C ASN A 45 18.37 -7.61 -15.75
N ASN A 46 17.22 -8.29 -15.62
CA ASN A 46 16.23 -8.02 -14.59
C ASN A 46 16.64 -8.68 -13.26
N GLY A 47 16.67 -7.91 -12.16
CA GLY A 47 16.97 -8.46 -10.83
C GLY A 47 15.99 -9.53 -10.33
N ASN A 48 14.80 -9.61 -10.92
CA ASN A 48 13.79 -10.65 -10.67
C ASN A 48 13.82 -11.78 -11.71
N TRP A 49 14.88 -11.87 -12.53
CA TRP A 49 15.01 -12.93 -13.52
C TRP A 49 15.18 -14.29 -12.87
N LYS A 50 14.30 -15.22 -13.23
CA LYS A 50 14.27 -16.59 -12.69
C LYS A 50 14.99 -17.62 -13.56
N GLY A 51 15.65 -17.18 -14.63
CA GLY A 51 16.40 -18.06 -15.53
C GLY A 51 17.86 -18.28 -15.14
N ALA A 52 18.39 -17.54 -14.15
CA ALA A 52 19.76 -17.66 -13.63
C ALA A 52 19.93 -18.89 -12.70
N LYS A 53 19.55 -20.07 -13.17
CA LYS A 53 19.81 -21.31 -12.44
C LYS A 53 21.17 -21.87 -12.83
N ASP A 54 21.98 -22.17 -11.85
CA ASP A 54 23.19 -22.96 -12.03
C ASP A 54 22.93 -24.43 -11.72
N VAL A 55 23.80 -25.27 -12.25
CA VAL A 55 23.82 -26.72 -12.03
C VAL A 55 24.94 -27.06 -11.05
N GLY A 56 24.62 -27.81 -10.00
CA GLY A 56 25.57 -28.30 -9.01
C GLY A 56 25.43 -29.79 -8.77
N ALA A 57 26.48 -30.41 -8.24
CA ALA A 57 26.48 -31.82 -7.83
C ALA A 57 26.31 -31.90 -6.31
N CYS A 58 25.38 -32.74 -5.85
CA CYS A 58 25.13 -32.93 -4.42
C CYS A 58 26.29 -33.65 -3.74
N GLN A 59 26.80 -33.12 -2.63
CA GLN A 59 27.88 -33.76 -1.87
C GLN A 59 27.48 -35.06 -1.13
N LEU A 60 26.19 -35.40 -1.06
CA LEU A 60 25.70 -36.59 -0.35
C LEU A 60 25.32 -37.74 -1.27
N CYS A 61 24.62 -37.46 -2.37
CA CYS A 61 24.12 -38.47 -3.30
C CYS A 61 24.68 -38.34 -4.72
N GLU A 62 25.58 -37.38 -4.95
CA GLU A 62 26.23 -37.10 -6.25
C GLU A 62 25.26 -36.73 -7.38
N SER A 63 23.95 -36.60 -7.09
CA SER A 63 22.96 -36.20 -8.08
C SER A 63 23.15 -34.76 -8.53
N GLU A 64 22.89 -34.54 -9.81
CA GLU A 64 22.88 -33.22 -10.40
C GLU A 64 21.57 -32.50 -10.06
N PHE A 65 21.65 -31.25 -9.62
CA PHE A 65 20.48 -30.44 -9.31
C PHE A 65 20.69 -28.97 -9.69
N THR A 66 19.58 -28.29 -9.99
CA THR A 66 19.61 -26.85 -10.26
C THR A 66 19.34 -26.03 -9.01
N TYR A 67 20.01 -24.89 -8.88
CA TYR A 67 19.79 -23.94 -7.78
C TYR A 67 19.97 -22.50 -8.25
N TYR A 68 19.48 -21.54 -7.46
CA TYR A 68 19.77 -20.12 -7.68
C TYR A 68 21.02 -19.72 -6.90
N PRO A 69 22.12 -19.30 -7.57
CA PRO A 69 23.33 -18.86 -6.88
C PRO A 69 23.11 -17.67 -5.94
N SER A 70 22.11 -16.85 -6.23
CA SER A 70 21.70 -15.72 -5.39
C SER A 70 21.02 -16.13 -4.08
N GLU A 71 20.37 -17.30 -4.04
CA GLU A 71 19.68 -17.80 -2.85
C GLU A 71 20.59 -18.65 -1.97
N LYS A 72 21.37 -19.55 -2.59
CA LYS A 72 22.20 -20.51 -1.87
C LYS A 72 23.39 -21.01 -2.68
N LYS A 73 24.42 -21.47 -1.97
CA LYS A 73 25.52 -22.23 -2.53
C LYS A 73 25.01 -23.65 -2.86
N GLY A 74 25.20 -24.10 -4.10
CA GLY A 74 24.71 -25.39 -4.63
C GLY A 74 25.42 -26.63 -4.07
N THR A 75 25.44 -26.79 -2.75
CA THR A 75 26.20 -27.85 -2.06
C THR A 75 25.40 -29.16 -1.92
N TYR A 76 24.09 -29.09 -1.67
CA TYR A 76 23.22 -30.26 -1.45
C TYR A 76 21.92 -30.13 -2.24
N CYS A 77 21.46 -31.25 -2.82
CA CYS A 77 20.18 -31.30 -3.52
C CYS A 77 19.00 -31.13 -2.55
N PRO A 78 17.78 -30.81 -3.05
CA PRO A 78 16.60 -30.61 -2.21
C PRO A 78 16.23 -31.81 -1.33
N GLU A 79 16.58 -33.04 -1.74
CA GLU A 79 16.26 -34.26 -0.99
C GLU A 79 17.28 -34.53 0.12
N CYS A 80 18.56 -34.27 -0.12
CA CYS A 80 19.62 -34.57 0.85
C CYS A 80 19.88 -33.43 1.84
N VAL A 81 19.33 -32.23 1.62
CA VAL A 81 19.55 -31.05 2.48
C VAL A 81 19.12 -31.27 3.94
N GLU A 82 18.05 -32.05 4.16
CA GLU A 82 17.55 -32.37 5.51
C GLU A 82 18.46 -33.33 6.27
N SER A 83 19.20 -34.17 5.54
CA SER A 83 20.14 -35.15 6.09
C SER A 83 21.59 -34.64 6.15
N ALA A 84 21.84 -33.41 5.70
CA ALA A 84 23.17 -32.81 5.70
C ALA A 84 23.60 -32.43 7.12
N ASP A 85 24.61 -33.15 7.62
CA ASP A 85 25.16 -32.92 8.96
C ASP A 85 25.73 -31.50 9.07
N GLY A 86 25.33 -30.79 10.14
CA GLY A 86 25.74 -29.41 10.40
C GLY A 86 25.11 -28.31 9.52
N LEU A 87 24.26 -28.64 8.54
CA LEU A 87 23.61 -27.62 7.70
C LEU A 87 22.36 -27.02 8.34
N LEU A 88 21.59 -27.87 9.02
CA LEU A 88 20.52 -27.43 9.88
C LEU A 88 21.10 -27.32 11.28
N PRO A 89 21.00 -26.16 11.96
CA PRO A 89 21.27 -26.15 13.37
C PRO A 89 20.37 -27.20 14.02
N GLN A 90 20.91 -28.01 14.93
CA GLN A 90 20.15 -28.84 15.87
C GLN A 90 19.36 -27.92 16.83
N ASN A 91 18.60 -26.98 16.28
CA ASN A 91 17.77 -26.03 16.98
C ASN A 91 16.36 -26.62 16.99
N SER A 92 16.19 -27.69 17.77
CA SER A 92 15.00 -27.74 18.61
C SER A 92 15.18 -26.63 19.67
N THR A 93 15.15 -25.37 19.25
CA THR A 93 14.90 -24.30 20.19
C THR A 93 13.50 -24.61 20.67
N THR A 94 13.39 -25.25 21.84
CA THR A 94 12.22 -25.19 22.67
C THR A 94 11.89 -23.71 22.73
N LYS A 95 10.94 -23.29 21.88
CA LYS A 95 10.60 -21.89 21.70
C LYS A 95 10.12 -21.47 23.09
N ASN A 96 10.94 -20.72 23.83
CA ASN A 96 10.52 -20.18 25.11
C ASN A 96 9.28 -19.33 24.79
N ARG A 97 8.10 -19.84 25.19
CA ARG A 97 6.80 -19.22 24.98
C ARG A 97 6.35 -18.73 26.34
N VAL A 98 5.76 -17.56 26.34
CA VAL A 98 5.11 -16.99 27.52
C VAL A 98 3.62 -16.89 27.26
N SER A 99 2.84 -17.23 28.28
CA SER A 99 1.39 -17.09 28.24
C SER A 99 1.02 -15.66 28.55
N VAL A 100 0.30 -15.02 27.63
CA VAL A 100 -0.24 -13.66 27.77
C VAL A 100 -1.71 -13.67 27.42
N SER A 101 -2.51 -12.81 28.04
CA SER A 101 -3.90 -12.62 27.65
C SER A 101 -4.02 -11.61 26.51
N CYS A 102 -4.96 -11.85 25.60
CA CYS A 102 -5.40 -10.85 24.64
C CYS A 102 -6.03 -9.67 25.38
N LEU A 103 -5.60 -8.43 25.10
CA LEU A 103 -6.15 -7.25 25.77
C LEU A 103 -7.60 -6.90 25.38
N TYR A 104 -8.16 -7.57 24.36
CA TYR A 104 -9.55 -7.33 23.93
C TYR A 104 -10.50 -8.43 24.39
N CYS A 105 -10.24 -9.68 23.99
CA CYS A 105 -11.14 -10.81 24.25
C CYS A 105 -10.68 -11.72 25.41
N GLU A 106 -9.62 -11.33 26.13
CA GLU A 106 -9.07 -12.02 27.31
C GLU A 106 -8.58 -13.47 27.06
N THR A 107 -8.60 -13.93 25.82
CA THR A 107 -8.13 -15.27 25.45
C THR A 107 -6.64 -15.42 25.72
N THR A 108 -6.24 -16.54 26.32
CA THR A 108 -4.83 -16.88 26.59
C THR A 108 -4.09 -17.26 25.31
N LEU A 109 -2.94 -16.63 25.08
CA LEU A 109 -2.09 -16.79 23.91
C LEU A 109 -0.67 -17.19 24.33
N GLU A 110 -0.06 -18.10 23.58
CA GLU A 110 1.36 -18.44 23.72
C GLU A 110 2.20 -17.66 22.70
N VAL A 111 2.95 -16.67 23.17
CA VAL A 111 3.77 -15.80 22.30
C VAL A 111 5.24 -15.87 22.68
N TYR A 112 6.11 -15.37 21.79
CA TYR A 112 7.52 -15.17 22.15
C TYR A 112 7.65 -14.05 23.20
N PRO A 113 8.61 -14.16 24.16
CA PRO A 113 8.90 -13.11 25.13
C PRO A 113 9.09 -11.73 24.50
N SER A 114 9.82 -11.67 23.38
CA SER A 114 10.02 -10.41 22.64
C SER A 114 8.71 -9.78 22.17
N ARG A 115 7.69 -10.56 21.81
CA ARG A 115 6.37 -10.03 21.42
C ARG A 115 5.60 -9.51 22.64
N ALA A 116 5.74 -10.15 23.81
CA ALA A 116 5.14 -9.67 25.04
C ALA A 116 5.79 -8.36 25.52
N GLU A 117 7.12 -8.23 25.41
CA GLU A 117 7.87 -7.08 25.92
C GLU A 117 7.86 -5.86 24.97
N THR A 118 7.95 -6.07 23.66
CA THR A 118 8.12 -4.96 22.70
C THR A 118 6.81 -4.27 22.32
N ARG A 119 5.67 -4.93 22.51
CA ARG A 119 4.38 -4.42 22.06
C ARG A 119 3.80 -3.45 23.09
N LYS A 120 4.07 -2.16 22.89
CA LYS A 120 3.57 -1.06 23.75
C LYS A 120 2.06 -1.04 23.95
N ARG A 121 1.28 -1.49 22.96
CA ARG A 121 -0.20 -1.53 23.00
C ARG A 121 -0.74 -2.89 23.44
N GLY A 122 0.14 -3.82 23.85
CA GLY A 122 -0.20 -5.18 24.24
C GLY A 122 -0.34 -6.16 23.08
N VAL A 123 -0.77 -7.38 23.44
CA VAL A 123 -0.86 -8.53 22.55
C VAL A 123 -2.33 -8.83 22.26
N PHE A 124 -2.63 -9.15 21.00
CA PHE A 124 -3.95 -9.48 20.51
C PHE A 124 -3.91 -10.81 19.75
N CYS A 125 -5.06 -11.50 19.70
CA CYS A 125 -5.23 -12.75 18.96
C CYS A 125 -4.95 -12.55 17.47
N ASP A 126 -5.59 -11.51 16.90
CA ASP A 126 -5.59 -11.20 15.46
C ASP A 126 -5.75 -9.70 15.22
N SER A 127 -5.86 -9.32 13.94
CA SER A 127 -6.13 -7.95 13.51
C SER A 127 -7.48 -7.43 13.97
N ASP A 128 -8.45 -8.31 14.20
CA ASP A 128 -9.82 -7.93 14.50
C ASP A 128 -9.93 -7.49 15.96
N CYS A 129 -9.36 -8.27 16.88
CA CYS A 129 -9.21 -7.89 18.29
C CYS A 129 -8.38 -6.61 18.44
N TYR A 130 -7.32 -6.45 17.64
CA TYR A 130 -6.52 -5.23 17.64
C TYR A 130 -7.32 -4.02 17.13
N GLY A 131 -8.09 -4.19 16.05
CA GLY A 131 -8.92 -3.15 15.46
C GLY A 131 -10.07 -2.72 16.37
N ALA A 132 -10.72 -3.67 17.04
CA ALA A 132 -11.77 -3.39 18.01
C ALA A 132 -11.21 -2.63 19.22
N TRP A 133 -10.10 -3.10 19.80
CA TRP A 133 -9.42 -2.38 20.88
C TRP A 133 -8.98 -0.98 20.45
N LEU A 134 -8.44 -0.82 19.23
CA LEU A 134 -8.04 0.49 18.70
C LEU A 134 -9.24 1.45 18.58
N SER A 135 -10.38 0.93 18.15
CA SER A 135 -11.62 1.71 17.96
C SER A 135 -12.23 2.17 19.29
N GLU A 136 -12.00 1.43 20.37
CA GLU A 136 -12.49 1.79 21.71
C GLU A 136 -11.50 2.65 22.50
N ASN A 137 -10.18 2.42 22.34
CA ASN A 137 -9.16 3.00 23.22
C ASN A 137 -8.38 4.16 22.59
N ILE A 138 -8.29 4.21 21.25
CA ILE A 138 -7.56 5.27 20.53
C ILE A 138 -8.58 6.17 19.82
N VAL A 139 -9.43 6.80 20.64
CA VAL A 139 -10.39 7.83 20.25
C VAL A 139 -10.10 9.12 21.00
N GLY A 140 -10.59 10.25 20.46
CA GLY A 140 -10.38 11.54 21.10
C GLY A 140 -8.89 11.85 21.30
N GLU A 141 -8.54 12.29 22.50
CA GLU A 141 -7.19 12.78 22.87
C GLU A 141 -6.04 11.82 22.64
N ASN A 142 -6.34 10.52 22.54
CA ASN A 142 -5.35 9.49 22.34
C ASN A 142 -5.02 9.23 20.86
N HIS A 143 -5.75 9.82 19.91
CA HIS A 143 -5.49 9.68 18.48
C HIS A 143 -4.54 10.78 17.98
N HIS A 144 -3.47 10.42 17.26
CA HIS A 144 -2.43 11.38 16.84
C HIS A 144 -2.91 12.46 15.83
N GLN A 145 -4.10 12.30 15.26
CA GLN A 145 -4.76 13.31 14.42
C GLN A 145 -5.86 14.09 15.16
N TRP A 146 -6.03 13.85 16.46
CA TRP A 146 -7.02 14.57 17.25
C TRP A 146 -6.47 15.93 17.67
N GLU A 147 -7.13 16.99 17.21
CA GLU A 147 -6.78 18.39 17.49
C GLU A 147 -7.74 19.04 18.53
N GLY A 148 -8.53 18.24 19.27
CA GLY A 148 -9.44 18.71 20.32
C GLY A 148 -10.94 18.69 19.96
N GLY A 149 -11.79 18.54 20.98
CA GLY A 149 -13.24 18.80 20.96
C GLY A 149 -14.13 17.57 21.14
N ASP A 150 -15.00 17.60 22.16
CA ASP A 150 -16.18 16.74 22.27
C ASP A 150 -17.30 17.41 21.45
N PHE A 151 -17.54 16.90 20.25
CA PHE A 151 -18.57 17.44 19.37
C PHE A 151 -19.80 16.55 19.49
N ASP A 152 -20.75 16.94 20.33
CA ASP A 152 -22.11 16.41 20.28
C ASP A 152 -22.71 16.81 18.93
N TYR A 153 -22.55 15.94 17.94
CA TYR A 153 -23.28 16.01 16.68
C TYR A 153 -24.74 15.62 16.96
N GLY A 154 -25.46 16.50 17.68
CA GLY A 154 -26.85 16.29 18.08
C GLY A 154 -27.76 16.03 16.87
N GLN A 155 -29.06 15.80 17.14
CA GLN A 155 -30.07 15.46 16.12
C GLN A 155 -30.07 16.37 14.86
N LYS A 156 -29.61 17.63 15.01
CA LYS A 156 -29.45 18.59 13.92
C LYS A 156 -28.48 18.13 12.84
N TRP A 157 -27.34 17.51 13.19
CA TRP A 157 -26.37 17.03 12.21
C TRP A 157 -26.96 15.92 11.34
N TRP A 158 -27.60 14.93 11.95
CA TRP A 158 -28.22 13.82 11.22
C TRP A 158 -29.30 14.31 10.24
N ARG A 159 -30.05 15.35 10.62
CA ARG A 159 -31.00 16.01 9.73
C ARG A 159 -30.30 16.69 8.55
N VAL A 160 -29.32 17.55 8.81
CA VAL A 160 -28.57 18.27 7.76
C VAL A 160 -27.82 17.32 6.84
N ARG A 161 -27.25 16.24 7.37
CA ARG A 161 -26.57 15.20 6.59
C ARG A 161 -27.53 14.52 5.62
N ARG A 162 -28.75 14.19 6.06
CA ARG A 162 -29.77 13.59 5.19
C ARG A 162 -30.24 14.57 4.13
N GLU A 163 -30.56 15.80 4.53
CA GLU A 163 -31.00 16.86 3.61
C GLU A 163 -29.93 17.18 2.55
N ALA A 164 -28.63 17.17 2.91
CA ALA A 164 -27.53 17.36 1.96
C ALA A 164 -27.43 16.20 0.94
N LEU A 165 -27.58 14.95 1.40
CA LEU A 165 -27.60 13.79 0.52
C LEU A 165 -28.80 13.81 -0.45
N GLU A 166 -29.97 14.20 0.04
CA GLU A 166 -31.19 14.33 -0.77
C GLU A 166 -31.09 15.48 -1.77
N ARG A 167 -30.55 16.65 -1.35
CA ARG A 167 -30.30 17.81 -2.22
C ARG A 167 -29.39 17.46 -3.40
N ASP A 168 -28.37 16.67 -3.13
CA ASP A 168 -27.31 16.33 -4.09
C ASP A 168 -27.61 15.06 -4.90
N ASP A 169 -28.82 14.51 -4.78
CA ASP A 169 -29.24 13.24 -5.40
C ASP A 169 -28.24 12.09 -5.15
N TYR A 170 -27.63 12.08 -3.98
CA TYR A 170 -26.57 11.15 -3.60
C TYR A 170 -25.40 11.11 -4.61
N THR A 171 -25.11 12.22 -5.28
CA THR A 171 -23.99 12.36 -6.22
C THR A 171 -22.87 13.21 -5.63
N CYS A 172 -21.61 12.88 -5.94
CA CYS A 172 -20.48 13.69 -5.53
C CYS A 172 -20.51 15.07 -6.22
N GLN A 173 -20.59 16.17 -5.47
CA GLN A 173 -20.64 17.51 -6.07
C GLN A 173 -19.31 17.98 -6.68
N HIS A 174 -18.21 17.25 -6.48
CA HIS A 174 -16.92 17.58 -7.09
C HIS A 174 -16.69 16.85 -8.42
N CYS A 175 -17.06 15.56 -8.54
CA CYS A 175 -16.79 14.77 -9.74
C CYS A 175 -18.02 14.15 -10.41
N GLY A 176 -19.21 14.32 -9.83
CA GLY A 176 -20.48 13.85 -10.38
C GLY A 176 -20.75 12.35 -10.20
N ILE A 177 -19.82 11.58 -9.64
CA ILE A 177 -20.01 10.13 -9.48
C ILE A 177 -21.20 9.83 -8.56
N SER A 178 -22.09 8.94 -9.02
CA SER A 178 -23.31 8.58 -8.31
C SER A 178 -23.08 7.58 -7.18
N LYS A 179 -24.00 7.51 -6.22
CA LYS A 179 -24.01 6.49 -5.17
C LYS A 179 -23.87 5.07 -5.70
N ASP A 180 -24.55 4.75 -6.80
CA ASP A 180 -24.53 3.41 -7.37
C ASP A 180 -23.14 3.04 -7.90
N GLU A 181 -22.45 4.00 -8.53
CA GLU A 181 -21.06 3.83 -8.96
C GLU A 181 -20.07 3.78 -7.78
N ILE A 182 -20.34 4.50 -6.68
CA ILE A 182 -19.53 4.43 -5.45
C ILE A 182 -19.78 3.12 -4.66
N GLY A 183 -20.97 2.53 -4.79
CA GLY A 183 -21.44 1.37 -4.01
C GLY A 183 -21.82 1.70 -2.56
N ARG A 184 -21.87 2.99 -2.19
CA ARG A 184 -22.30 3.50 -0.87
C ARG A 184 -22.69 4.96 -0.98
N ASN A 185 -23.35 5.50 0.04
CA ASN A 185 -23.65 6.93 0.11
C ASN A 185 -22.33 7.75 0.07
N PRO A 186 -22.30 8.90 -0.63
CA PRO A 186 -21.24 9.89 -0.48
C PRO A 186 -21.06 10.34 0.97
N ASP A 187 -19.85 10.77 1.30
CA ASP A 187 -19.53 11.37 2.59
C ASP A 187 -19.98 12.84 2.58
N VAL A 188 -20.42 13.38 3.72
CA VAL A 188 -20.82 14.80 3.84
C VAL A 188 -19.71 15.55 4.55
N HIS A 189 -19.11 16.50 3.86
CA HIS A 189 -17.98 17.28 4.32
C HIS A 189 -18.40 18.70 4.72
N HIS A 190 -17.88 19.22 5.83
CA HIS A 190 -18.03 20.62 6.19
C HIS A 190 -17.09 21.51 5.40
N VAL A 191 -17.62 22.52 4.70
CA VAL A 191 -16.81 23.46 3.89
C VAL A 191 -15.95 24.35 4.78
N GLU A 192 -16.54 24.94 5.82
CA GLU A 192 -15.86 25.57 6.93
C GLU A 192 -15.86 24.62 8.13
N ARG A 193 -14.68 24.42 8.74
CA ARG A 193 -14.52 23.42 9.80
C ARG A 193 -15.35 23.79 11.02
N VAL A 194 -15.99 22.79 11.63
CA VAL A 194 -16.85 22.97 12.82
C VAL A 194 -16.15 23.75 13.94
N ARG A 195 -14.85 23.52 14.14
CA ARG A 195 -14.04 24.21 15.16
C ARG A 195 -13.82 25.71 14.92
N ASP A 196 -14.01 26.19 13.70
CA ASP A 196 -13.83 27.59 13.34
C ASP A 196 -15.08 28.43 13.70
N PHE A 197 -16.17 27.79 14.16
CA PHE A 197 -17.39 28.44 14.63
C PHE A 197 -17.40 28.63 16.15
N GLU A 198 -17.91 29.78 16.63
CA GLU A 198 -18.11 30.06 18.06
C GLU A 198 -19.04 29.04 18.76
N ARG A 199 -19.93 28.40 17.98
CA ARG A 199 -20.94 27.45 18.43
C ARG A 199 -21.07 26.34 17.39
N THR A 200 -20.92 25.09 17.81
CA THR A 200 -20.93 23.90 16.93
C THR A 200 -22.23 23.79 16.14
N GLU A 201 -23.35 24.21 16.72
CA GLU A 201 -24.66 24.12 16.07
C GLU A 201 -24.78 25.07 14.87
N LYS A 202 -23.96 26.13 14.81
CA LYS A 202 -23.90 27.05 13.65
C LYS A 202 -23.18 26.42 12.46
N ALA A 203 -22.31 25.44 12.68
CA ALA A 203 -21.58 24.77 11.61
C ALA A 203 -22.46 23.76 10.83
N HIS A 204 -23.55 23.26 11.44
CA HIS A 204 -24.47 22.31 10.82
C HIS A 204 -25.57 23.04 10.04
N THR A 205 -25.23 23.55 8.86
CA THR A 205 -26.16 24.15 7.90
C THR A 205 -25.93 23.55 6.51
N LEU A 206 -26.97 23.55 5.66
CA LEU A 206 -26.86 23.05 4.28
C LEU A 206 -25.86 23.87 3.44
N GLU A 207 -25.70 25.14 3.79
CA GLU A 207 -24.75 26.07 3.16
C GLU A 207 -23.30 25.83 3.58
N ASN A 208 -23.07 25.04 4.63
CA ASN A 208 -21.73 24.73 5.12
C ASN A 208 -21.35 23.26 4.90
N VAL A 209 -22.13 22.50 4.12
CA VAL A 209 -21.85 21.08 3.86
C VAL A 209 -21.97 20.73 2.39
N ILE A 210 -21.14 19.79 1.94
CA ILE A 210 -21.12 19.31 0.55
C ILE A 210 -20.93 17.79 0.52
N THR A 211 -21.62 17.10 -0.40
CA THR A 211 -21.46 15.65 -0.57
C THR A 211 -20.29 15.31 -1.50
N LEU A 212 -19.43 14.39 -1.06
CA LEU A 212 -18.21 14.00 -1.77
C LEU A 212 -18.00 12.49 -1.76
N CYS A 213 -17.48 11.94 -2.86
CA CYS A 213 -16.99 10.56 -2.85
C CYS A 213 -15.68 10.47 -2.04
N ARG A 214 -15.30 9.26 -1.62
CA ARG A 214 -14.14 9.04 -0.74
C ARG A 214 -12.82 9.63 -1.28
N SER A 215 -12.62 9.57 -2.60
CA SER A 215 -11.41 10.11 -3.24
C SER A 215 -11.39 11.64 -3.20
N CYS A 216 -12.52 12.28 -3.55
CA CYS A 216 -12.67 13.73 -3.46
C CYS A 216 -12.58 14.21 -2.01
N HIS A 217 -13.21 13.51 -1.07
CA HIS A 217 -13.13 13.82 0.36
C HIS A 217 -11.68 13.86 0.86
N ARG A 218 -10.90 12.81 0.56
CA ARG A 218 -9.48 12.74 0.93
C ARG A 218 -8.65 13.86 0.30
N ASN A 219 -8.94 14.22 -0.96
CA ASN A 219 -8.23 15.31 -1.64
C ASN A 219 -8.51 16.68 -1.00
N VAL A 220 -9.74 16.89 -0.52
CA VAL A 220 -10.11 18.10 0.21
C VAL A 220 -9.43 18.14 1.58
N GLU A 221 -9.45 17.04 2.34
CA GLU A 221 -8.76 16.95 3.64
C GLU A 221 -7.25 17.20 3.54
N ALA A 222 -6.63 16.74 2.45
CA ALA A 222 -5.22 16.97 2.15
C ALA A 222 -4.91 18.42 1.70
N GLY A 223 -5.91 19.28 1.52
CA GLY A 223 -5.74 20.67 1.07
C GLY A 223 -5.45 20.82 -0.43
N ASN A 224 -5.63 19.76 -1.21
CA ASN A 224 -5.37 19.74 -2.67
C ASN A 224 -6.49 20.40 -3.48
N VAL A 225 -7.68 20.56 -2.88
CA VAL A 225 -8.82 21.24 -3.47
C VAL A 225 -9.20 22.40 -2.54
N ARG A 226 -9.26 23.61 -3.11
CA ARG A 226 -9.66 24.84 -2.41
C ARG A 226 -10.95 25.37 -3.01
N ASN A 227 -11.75 26.08 -2.21
CA ASN A 227 -13.01 26.73 -2.60
C ASN A 227 -14.12 25.75 -3.02
N LEU A 228 -14.50 24.84 -2.12
CA LEU A 228 -15.73 24.07 -2.28
C LEU A 228 -16.93 25.00 -2.17
N ARG A 229 -17.90 24.85 -3.08
CA ARG A 229 -19.20 25.53 -3.01
C ARG A 229 -20.29 24.46 -2.91
N PRO A 230 -21.10 24.48 -1.83
CA PRO A 230 -22.21 23.57 -1.63
C PRO A 230 -23.24 23.57 -2.77
#